data_AF-A0A836WYS6-F1
#
_entry.id   AF-A0A836WYS6-F1
#
_cell.length_a   1.000
_cell.length_b   1.000
_cell.length_c   1.000
_cell.angle_alpha   90.00
_cell.angle_beta   90.00
_cell.angle_gamma   90.00
#
_symmetry.space_group_name_H-M   'P 1'
#
loop_
_entity.id
_entity.type
_entity.pdbx_description
1 polymer ?
#
loop_
_entity_poly.entity_id
_entity_poly.type
_entity_poly.pdbx_seq_one_letter_code
_entity_poly.pdbx_strand_id
1 'polypeptide(L)' 'MKKETWKPHTTVAAIVEKNGEFLLVEETTSRGNRFNQPAGHLEDNETITH' A
#
# COMPACT_ATOMS: atom_id res chain seq x y z
N MET A 1 21.42 -11.20 23.39
CA MET A 1 20.40 -10.37 22.69
C MET A 1 20.42 -10.77 21.23
N LYS A 2 19.29 -11.17 20.64
CA LYS A 2 19.23 -11.44 19.19
C LYS A 2 19.49 -10.13 18.46
N LYS A 3 20.42 -10.15 17.50
CA LYS A 3 20.67 -9.01 16.61
C LYS A 3 19.41 -8.82 15.76
N GLU A 4 18.78 -7.66 15.86
CA GLU A 4 17.66 -7.34 14.96
C GLU A 4 18.16 -7.34 13.52
N THR A 5 17.48 -8.10 12.67
CA THR A 5 17.72 -8.08 11.24
C THR A 5 16.84 -6.98 10.67
N TRP A 6 17.45 -5.94 10.12
CA TRP A 6 16.71 -4.94 9.36
C TRP A 6 15.97 -5.61 8.20
N LYS A 7 14.71 -5.24 8.00
CA LYS A 7 13.87 -5.69 6.88
C LYS A 7 13.02 -4.52 6.39
N PRO A 8 12.80 -4.38 5.08
CA PRO A 8 11.90 -3.36 4.55
C PRO A 8 10.44 -3.69 4.83
N HIS A 9 9.61 -2.64 4.93
CA HIS A 9 8.16 -2.81 4.85
C HIS A 9 7.78 -3.12 3.41
N THR A 10 6.93 -4.14 3.21
CA THR A 10 6.41 -4.50 1.90
C THR A 10 4.99 -3.99 1.79
N THR A 11 4.70 -3.23 0.74
CA THR A 11 3.36 -2.74 0.42
C THR A 11 2.96 -3.13 -1.00
N VAL A 12 1.66 -3.26 -1.22
CA VAL A 12 1.04 -3.48 -2.52
C VAL A 12 0.09 -2.34 -2.83
N ALA A 13 -0.12 -2.06 -4.12
CA ALA A 13 -1.06 -1.05 -4.58
C ALA A 13 -1.75 -1.53 -5.87
N ALA A 14 -3.03 -1.18 -6.03
CA ALA A 14 -3.81 -1.51 -7.22
C ALA A 14 -4.02 -0.28 -8.10
N ILE A 15 -3.80 -0.43 -9.41
CA ILE A 15 -4.26 0.55 -10.41
C ILE A 15 -5.59 0.04 -10.97
N VAL A 16 -6.67 0.74 -10.64
CA VAL A 16 -8.01 0.39 -11.11
C VAL A 16 -8.46 1.47 -12.10
N GLU A 17 -8.56 1.09 -13.37
CA GLU A 17 -9.03 1.95 -14.46
C GLU A 17 -10.43 1.54 -14.91
N LYS A 18 -11.27 2.52 -15.23
CA LYS A 18 -12.58 2.32 -15.86
C LYS A 18 -12.95 3.53 -16.70
N ASN A 19 -13.19 3.31 -18.00
CA ASN A 19 -13.63 4.33 -18.96
C ASN A 19 -12.71 5.57 -19.04
N GLY A 20 -11.40 5.38 -18.87
CA GLY A 20 -10.39 6.43 -18.84
C GLY A 20 -10.22 7.12 -17.48
N GLU A 21 -10.96 6.70 -16.46
CA GLU A 21 -10.86 7.22 -15.09
C GLU A 21 -10.15 6.23 -14.16
N PHE A 22 -9.49 6.75 -13.11
CA PHE A 22 -8.71 5.95 -12.16
C PHE A 22 -9.25 6.10 -10.74
N LEU A 23 -9.32 4.99 -10.00
CA LEU A 23 -9.69 5.01 -8.58
C LEU A 23 -8.54 5.54 -7.73
N LEU A 24 -8.84 6.53 -6.90
CA LEU A 24 -7.96 7.03 -5.84
C LEU A 24 -8.70 7.00 -4.49
N VAL A 25 -7.94 6.83 -3.41
CA VAL A 25 -8.41 6.99 -2.03
C VAL A 25 -7.86 8.31 -1.47
N GLU A 26 -8.65 9.00 -0.66
CA GLU A 26 -8.19 10.17 0.10
C GLU A 26 -7.81 9.76 1.51
N GLU A 27 -6.62 10.16 1.95
CA GLU A 27 -6.12 9.89 3.28
C GLU A 27 -5.76 11.19 4.01
N THR A 28 -6.15 11.28 5.27
CA THR A 28 -5.70 12.34 6.18
C THR A 28 -4.33 11.94 6.75
N THR A 29 -3.27 12.61 6.31
CA THR A 29 -1.90 12.35 6.76
C THR A 29 -1.36 13.51 7.61
N SER A 30 -0.21 13.30 8.25
CA SER A 30 0.53 14.37 8.95
C SER A 30 0.96 15.52 8.02
N ARG A 31 0.93 15.31 6.70
CA ARG A 31 1.26 16.31 5.66
C ARG A 31 0.01 16.86 4.96
N GLY A 32 -1.16 16.70 5.57
CA GLY A 32 -2.47 17.06 5.03
C GLY A 32 -3.11 15.95 4.20
N ASN A 33 -4.21 16.28 3.53
CA ASN A 33 -4.95 15.33 2.71
C ASN A 33 -4.13 14.94 1.48
N ARG A 34 -4.07 13.64 1.18
CA ARG A 34 -3.35 13.08 0.03
C ARG A 34 -4.21 12.08 -0.69
N PHE A 35 -4.08 12.06 -2.02
CA PHE A 35 -4.61 10.97 -2.83
C PHE A 35 -3.56 9.89 -2.99
N ASN A 36 -4.01 8.64 -2.93
CA ASN A 36 -3.19 7.46 -3.16
C ASN A 36 -3.95 6.44 -4.02
N GLN A 37 -3.22 5.48 -4.57
CA GLN A 37 -3.82 4.25 -5.05
C GLN A 37 -4.40 3.47 -3.86
N PRO A 38 -5.44 2.63 -4.07
CA PRO A 38 -5.79 1.60 -3.09
C PRO A 38 -4.55 0.75 -2.78
N ALA A 39 -4.06 0.84 -1.54
CA ALA A 39 -2.78 0.26 -1.15
C ALA A 39 -2.80 -0.27 0.29
N GLY A 40 -1.88 -1.17 0.63
CA GLY A 40 -1.78 -1.79 1.94
C GLY A 40 -0.45 -2.51 2.17
N HIS A 41 -0.20 -2.93 3.39
CA HIS A 41 0.94 -3.79 3.73
C HIS A 41 0.65 -5.24 3.32
N LEU A 42 1.71 -5.97 2.97
CA LEU A 42 1.63 -7.42 2.85
C LEU A 42 1.73 -8.02 4.26
N GLU A 43 0.75 -8.83 4.65
CA GLU A 43 0.74 -9.53 5.93
C GLU A 43 1.43 -10.90 5.85
N ASP A 44 1.71 -11.49 7.01
CA ASP A 44 2.37 -12.79 7.08
C ASP A 44 1.51 -13.89 6.47
N ASN A 45 2.14 -14.77 5.68
CA ASN A 45 1.49 -15.84 4.92
C ASN A 45 0.50 -15.37 3.83
N GLU A 46 0.47 -14.09 3.48
CA GLU A 46 -0.25 -13.62 2.29
C GLU A 46 0.61 -13.78 1.03
N THR A 47 -0.07 -13.97 -0.10
CA THR A 47 0.56 -13.89 -1.42
C THR A 47 0.30 -12.52 -2.02
N ILE A 48 1.11 -12.11 -3.01
CA ILE A 48 0.92 -10.81 -3.66
C ILE A 48 -0.27 -10.84 -4.65
N THR A 49 -0.61 -12.01 -5.22
CA THR A 49 -1.56 -12.09 -6.35
C THR A 49 -2.39 -13.37 -6.44
N HIS A 50 -2.21 -14.36 -5.55
CA HIS A 50 -2.73 -15.72 -5.70
C HIS A 50 -3.58 -16.17 -4.50
#